data_AF-A0A967ZZ95-F1
#
_entry.id   AF-A0A967ZZ95-F1
#
_cell.length_a   1.000
_cell.length_b   1.000
_cell.length_c   1.000
_cell.angle_alpha   90.00
_cell.angle_beta   90.00
_cell.angle_gamma   90.00
#
_symmetry.space_group_name_H-M   'P 1'
#
loop_
_entity.id
_entity.type
_entity.pdbx_description
1 polymer ?
#
loop_
_entity_poly.entity_id
_entity_poly.type
_entity_poly.pdbx_seq_one_letter_code
_entity_poly.pdbx_strand_id
1 'polypeptide(L)' 'MPNTPALVNAGASGLCRNSHVTEKQHDTAETIMRSVGITTWIEDEKLLDVVTAISGSGPAYFFYFMEIMQNTAQELGLSQ' A
#
# COMPACT_ATOMS: atom_id res chain seq x y z
N MET A 1 4.19 4.01 6.09
CA MET A 1 4.48 2.91 5.13
C MET A 1 3.45 2.92 3.99
N PRO A 2 3.69 3.69 2.92
CA PRO A 2 2.87 3.65 1.69
C PRO A 2 3.22 2.44 0.81
N ASN A 3 2.56 2.32 -0.35
CA ASN A 3 2.88 1.34 -1.39
C ASN A 3 2.82 1.96 -2.80
N THR A 4 3.32 1.24 -3.81
CA THR A 4 3.50 1.72 -5.19
C THR A 4 2.23 2.28 -5.87
N PRO A 5 1.01 1.72 -5.66
CA PRO A 5 -0.23 2.29 -6.19
C PRO A 5 -0.55 3.74 -5.79
N ALA A 6 0.17 4.31 -4.81
CA ALA A 6 0.10 5.74 -4.51
C ALA A 6 0.36 6.63 -5.75
N LEU A 7 1.17 6.15 -6.71
CA LEU A 7 1.47 6.86 -7.96
C LEU A 7 0.22 7.08 -8.85
N VAL A 8 -0.84 6.32 -8.62
CA VAL A 8 -2.12 6.41 -9.35
C VAL A 8 -3.29 6.70 -8.40
N ASN A 9 -3.01 7.31 -7.24
CA ASN A 9 -3.99 7.65 -6.19
C ASN A 9 -4.79 6.47 -5.62
N ALA A 10 -4.26 5.24 -5.76
CA ALA A 10 -4.86 4.02 -5.24
C ALA A 10 -4.00 3.37 -4.14
N GLY A 11 -3.17 4.18 -3.47
CA GLY A 11 -2.25 3.72 -2.44
C GLY A 11 -2.95 3.26 -1.16
N ALA A 12 -2.22 2.50 -0.34
CA ALA A 12 -2.61 2.15 1.01
C ALA A 12 -1.44 2.37 1.97
N SER A 13 -1.64 3.25 2.95
CA SER A 13 -0.58 3.70 3.86
C SER A 13 -0.88 3.38 5.33
N GLY A 14 0.03 2.71 6.01
CA GLY A 14 0.03 2.63 7.48
C GLY A 14 0.86 3.75 8.10
N LEU A 15 0.35 4.45 9.11
CA LEU A 15 1.04 5.50 9.86
C LEU A 15 1.14 5.12 11.32
N CYS A 16 2.26 5.48 11.96
CA CYS A 16 2.46 5.33 13.40
C CYS A 16 3.07 6.62 13.93
N ARG A 17 2.79 6.98 15.18
CA ARG A 17 3.39 8.13 15.85
C ARG A 17 3.93 7.73 17.22
N ASN A 18 4.93 8.47 17.68
CA ASN A 18 5.37 8.41 19.07
C ASN A 18 4.67 9.49 19.90
N SER A 19 4.96 9.52 21.22
CA SER A 19 4.38 10.46 22.18
C SER A 19 4.75 11.92 21.97
N HIS A 20 5.75 12.22 21.13
CA HIS A 20 6.20 13.59 20.86
C HIS A 20 5.44 14.25 19.71
N VAL A 21 4.65 13.47 18.94
CA VAL A 21 3.87 13.97 17.82
C VAL A 21 2.61 14.65 18.33
N THR A 22 2.48 15.95 18.04
CA THR A 22 1.27 16.72 18.35
C THR A 22 0.09 16.30 17.48
N GLU A 23 -1.14 16.59 17.94
CA GLU A 23 -2.35 16.38 17.14
C GLU A 23 -2.29 17.12 15.78
N LYS A 24 -1.77 18.35 15.76
CA LYS A 24 -1.60 19.09 14.50
C LYS A 24 -0.68 18.37 13.51
N GLN A 25 0.43 17.79 13.99
CA GLN A 25 1.36 17.03 13.15
C GLN A 25 0.74 15.71 12.68
N HIS A 26 -0.01 15.04 13.56
CA HIS A 26 -0.78 13.84 13.24
C HIS A 26 -1.76 14.13 12.09
N ASP A 27 -2.62 15.13 12.23
CA ASP A 27 -3.63 15.47 11.23
C ASP A 27 -3.01 15.93 9.90
N THR A 28 -1.90 16.66 9.97
CA THR A 28 -1.15 17.09 8.77
C THR A 28 -0.58 15.89 8.03
N ALA A 29 0.05 14.95 8.74
CA ALA A 29 0.59 13.74 8.14
C ALA A 29 -0.51 12.88 7.52
N GLU A 30 -1.63 12.69 8.22
CA GLU A 30 -2.79 11.96 7.68
C GLU A 30 -3.31 12.63 6.40
N THR A 31 -3.49 13.95 6.42
CA THR A 31 -4.00 14.71 5.27
C THR A 31 -3.11 14.52 4.03
N ILE A 32 -1.79 14.58 4.20
CA ILE A 32 -0.83 14.38 3.10
C ILE A 32 -0.99 12.96 2.54
N MET A 33 -1.01 11.94 3.41
CA MET A 33 -1.01 10.55 2.97
C MET A 33 -2.35 10.13 2.35
N ARG A 34 -3.46 10.74 2.80
CA ARG A 34 -4.78 10.53 2.21
C ARG A 34 -4.93 11.11 0.80
N SER A 35 -4.04 12.02 0.38
CA SER A 35 -4.07 12.56 -0.98
C SER A 35 -3.75 11.53 -2.06
N VAL A 36 -3.06 10.43 -1.70
CA VAL A 36 -2.62 9.38 -2.63
C VAL A 36 -3.27 8.02 -2.36
N GLY A 37 -4.27 7.94 -1.49
CA GLY A 37 -5.03 6.72 -1.23
C GLY A 37 -5.53 6.57 0.20
N ILE A 38 -5.81 5.34 0.62
CA ILE A 38 -6.31 5.05 1.98
C ILE A 38 -5.17 5.14 3.00
N THR A 39 -5.51 5.57 4.22
CA THR A 39 -4.55 5.73 5.32
C THR A 39 -5.14 5.20 6.61
N THR A 40 -4.34 4.46 7.38
CA THR A 40 -4.71 3.90 8.68
C THR A 40 -3.62 4.20 9.71
N TRP A 41 -4.03 4.64 10.90
CA TRP A 41 -3.16 4.77 12.06
C TRP A 41 -3.00 3.44 12.80
N ILE A 42 -1.76 3.14 13.16
CA ILE A 42 -1.29 1.93 13.80
C ILE A 42 -0.70 2.32 15.16
N GLU A 43 -1.16 1.68 16.22
CA GLU A 43 -0.76 2.01 17.60
C GLU A 43 0.60 1.38 17.99
N ASP A 44 0.85 0.12 17.60
CA ASP A 44 2.13 -0.56 17.81
C ASP A 44 2.98 -0.48 16.55
N GLU A 45 4.10 0.21 16.62
CA GLU A 45 5.05 0.39 15.51
C GLU A 45 5.48 -0.94 14.89
N LYS A 46 5.53 -2.04 15.68
CA LYS A 46 5.88 -3.37 15.17
C LYS A 46 4.87 -3.90 14.15
N LEU A 47 3.62 -3.45 14.20
CA LEU A 47 2.62 -3.82 13.20
C LEU A 47 2.84 -3.14 11.85
N LEU A 48 3.74 -2.15 11.74
CA LEU A 48 4.16 -1.64 10.43
C LEU A 48 4.89 -2.69 9.59
N ASP A 49 5.53 -3.70 10.21
CA ASP A 49 6.09 -4.84 9.48
C ASP A 49 4.98 -5.66 8.81
N VAL A 50 3.83 -5.82 9.49
CA VAL A 50 2.64 -6.47 8.92
C VAL A 50 2.04 -5.63 7.79
N VAL A 51 1.94 -4.31 7.96
CA VAL A 51 1.51 -3.40 6.88
C VAL A 51 2.44 -3.52 5.67
N THR A 52 3.75 -3.62 5.90
CA THR A 52 4.74 -3.82 4.83
C THR A 52 4.50 -5.14 4.10
N ALA A 53 4.34 -6.24 4.83
CA ALA A 53 4.12 -7.56 4.25
C ALA A 53 2.84 -7.63 3.41
N ILE A 54 1.77 -6.94 3.82
CA ILE A 54 0.47 -7.03 3.14
C ILE A 54 0.27 -5.91 2.12
N SER A 55 0.40 -4.64 2.52
CA SER A 55 0.16 -3.49 1.65
C SER A 55 1.39 -3.15 0.80
N GLY A 56 2.59 -3.21 1.37
CA GLY A 56 3.84 -2.89 0.68
C GLY A 56 4.14 -3.91 -0.42
N SER A 57 4.15 -5.20 -0.08
CA SER A 57 4.37 -6.30 -1.03
C SER A 57 3.13 -6.70 -1.83
N GLY A 58 1.93 -6.36 -1.35
CA GLY A 58 0.65 -6.72 -1.97
C GLY A 58 0.57 -6.48 -3.47
N PRO A 59 0.94 -5.30 -4.00
CA PRO A 59 0.95 -5.03 -5.42
C PRO A 59 1.76 -6.06 -6.23
N ALA A 60 2.90 -6.51 -5.71
CA ALA A 60 3.71 -7.52 -6.39
C ALA A 60 3.00 -8.88 -6.48
N TYR A 61 2.23 -9.26 -5.45
CA TYR A 61 1.44 -10.49 -5.49
C TYR A 61 0.36 -10.43 -6.57
N PHE A 62 -0.32 -9.28 -6.70
CA PHE A 62 -1.30 -9.07 -7.77
C PHE A 62 -0.64 -9.02 -9.15
N PHE A 63 0.52 -8.36 -9.29
CA PHE A 63 1.25 -8.36 -10.56
C PHE A 63 1.66 -9.78 -10.98
N TYR A 64 2.16 -10.57 -10.04
CA TYR A 64 2.54 -11.96 -10.32
C TYR A 64 1.32 -12.82 -10.69
N PHE A 65 0.20 -12.64 -9.99
CA PHE A 65 -1.05 -13.32 -10.35
C PHE A 65 -1.54 -12.94 -11.76
N MET A 66 -1.52 -11.65 -12.10
CA MET A 66 -1.89 -11.17 -13.43
C MET A 66 -0.95 -11.68 -14.53
N GLU A 67 0.36 -11.76 -14.24
CA GLU A 67 1.35 -12.34 -15.16
C GLU A 67 1.04 -13.81 -15.44
N ILE A 68 0.72 -14.61 -14.42
CA ILE A 68 0.30 -16.00 -14.60
C ILE A 68 -0.96 -16.09 -15.47
N MET A 69 -1.98 -15.27 -15.19
CA MET A 69 -3.20 -15.24 -16.00
C MET A 69 -2.92 -14.90 -17.47
N GLN A 70 -2.06 -13.90 -17.70
CA GLN A 70 -1.66 -13.48 -19.04
C GLN A 70 -0.94 -14.61 -19.78
N ASN A 71 0.00 -15.29 -19.12
CA ASN A 71 0.74 -16.40 -19.69
C ASN A 71 -0.19 -17.57 -20.07
N THR A 72 -1.11 -17.94 -19.17
CA THR A 72 -2.10 -19.00 -19.47
C THR A 72 -3.03 -18.62 -20.63
N ALA A 73 -3.46 -17.36 -20.72
CA ALA A 73 -4.26 -16.90 -21.86
C ALA A 73 -3.50 -17.03 -23.19
N GLN A 74 -2.21 -16.69 -23.20
CA GLN A 74 -1.35 -16.83 -24.38
C GLN A 74 -1.15 -18.31 -24.77
N GLU A 75 -0.94 -19.20 -23.80
CA GLU A 75 -0.86 -20.65 -24.04
C GLU A 75 -2.14 -21.21 -24.66
N LEU A 76 -3.30 -20.61 -24.35
CA LEU A 76 -4.60 -20.95 -24.92
C LEU A 76 -4.89 -20.27 -26.27
N GLY A 77 -3.94 -19.50 -26.83
CA GLY A 77 -4.00 -18.96 -28.18
C GLY A 77 -4.45 -17.51 -28.29
N LEU A 78 -4.60 -16.77 -27.19
CA LEU A 78 -4.81 -15.32 -27.23
C LEU A 78 -3.48 -14.61 -27.54
N SER A 79 -3.52 -13.58 -28.40
CA SER A 79 -2.36 -12.70 -28.60
C SER A 79 -2.09 -11.86 -27.36
N GLN A 80 -0.84 -11.41 -27.21
CA GLN A 80 -0.45 -10.49 -26.15
C GLN A 80 -1.15 -9.14 -26.26
#